data_AF-A0A9P6V372-F1
#
_entry.id   AF-A0A9P6V372-F1
#
_cell.length_a   1.000
_cell.length_b   1.000
_cell.length_c   1.000
_cell.angle_alpha   90.00
_cell.angle_beta   90.00
_cell.angle_gamma   90.00
#
_symmetry.space_group_name_H-M   'P 1'
#
loop_
_entity.id
_entity.type
_entity.pdbx_description
1 polymer ?
#
loop_
_entity_poly.entity_id
_entity_poly.type
_entity_poly.pdbx_seq_one_letter_code
_entity_poly.pdbx_strand_id
1 'polypeptide(L)' 'MAANTLKLFCLISGDSTSCAFPLHLSTGDTVGALKDAIASKSPVAFEHIDAKDLVLWRATIPANENAGDECFIKLDSLDD' A
#
# COMPACT_ATOMS: atom_id res chain seq x y z
N MET A 1 22.75 -5.44 -13.85
CA MET A 1 22.45 -5.58 -12.42
C MET A 1 20.94 -5.65 -12.30
N ALA A 2 20.38 -6.72 -11.74
CA ALA A 2 18.93 -6.84 -11.60
C ALA A 2 18.46 -5.83 -10.54
N ALA A 3 17.54 -4.95 -10.90
CA ALA A 3 16.86 -4.10 -9.93
C ALA A 3 15.87 -5.00 -9.19
N ASN A 4 16.19 -5.37 -7.96
CA ASN A 4 15.25 -6.05 -7.09
C ASN A 4 14.19 -5.04 -6.66
N THR A 5 13.00 -5.12 -7.26
CA THR A 5 11.87 -4.26 -6.94
C THR A 5 10.87 -5.02 -6.08
N LEU A 6 10.38 -4.36 -5.03
CA LEU A 6 9.31 -4.81 -4.16
C LEU A 6 8.02 -4.15 -4.61
N LYS A 7 6.99 -4.98 -4.85
CA LYS A 7 5.62 -4.52 -5.04
C LYS A 7 4.90 -4.61 -3.70
N LEU A 8 4.47 -3.46 -3.19
CA LEU A 8 3.70 -3.34 -1.96
C LEU A 8 2.28 -2.89 -2.31
N PHE A 9 1.30 -3.31 -1.53
CA PHE A 9 -0.06 -2.81 -1.61
C PHE A 9 -0.32 -1.97 -0.37
N CYS A 10 -0.64 -0.70 -0.57
CA CYS A 10 -0.86 0.26 0.49
C CYS A 10 -2.36 0.53 0.62
N LEU A 11 -2.86 0.44 1.85
CA LEU A 11 -4.24 0.76 2.21
C LEU A 11 -4.22 1.89 3.24
N ILE A 12 -5.04 2.91 3.01
CA ILE A 12 -5.22 4.01 3.95
C ILE A 12 -6.19 3.54 5.04
N SER A 13 -5.87 3.80 6.31
CA SER A 13 -6.77 3.43 7.41
C SER A 13 -8.09 4.19 7.29
N GLY A 14 -9.21 3.47 7.33
CA GLY A 14 -10.55 4.03 7.14
C GLY A 14 -11.06 3.95 5.71
N ASP A 15 -10.20 3.62 4.75
CA ASP A 15 -10.60 3.33 3.37
C ASP A 15 -11.01 1.87 3.19
N SER A 16 -11.80 1.60 2.16
CA SER A 16 -12.15 0.23 1.77
C SER A 16 -10.94 -0.49 1.16
N THR A 17 -10.82 -1.82 1.35
CA THR A 17 -9.69 -2.58 0.79
C THR A 17 -9.61 -2.52 -0.73
N SER A 18 -10.74 -2.25 -1.40
CA SER A 18 -10.82 -1.99 -2.84
C SER A 18 -10.07 -0.72 -3.28
N CYS A 19 -9.84 0.23 -2.37
CA CYS A 19 -9.06 1.45 -2.60
C CYS A 19 -7.56 1.25 -2.39
N ALA A 20 -7.12 0.03 -2.02
CA ALA A 20 -5.71 -0.26 -1.90
C ALA A 20 -5.01 -0.04 -3.25
N PHE A 21 -3.83 0.58 -3.20
CA PHE A 21 -3.08 0.92 -4.40
C PHE A 21 -1.70 0.24 -4.40
N PRO A 22 -1.21 -0.19 -5.58
CA PRO A 22 0.11 -0.76 -5.71
C PRO A 22 1.18 0.33 -5.67
N LEU A 23 2.28 0.01 -4.99
CA LEU A 23 3.49 0.82 -4.90
C LEU A 23 4.69 -0.04 -5.27
N HIS A 24 5.54 0.46 -6.17
CA HIS A 24 6.81 -0.20 -6.49
C HIS A 24 7.95 0.56 -5.83
N LEU A 25 8.81 -0.17 -5.13
CA LEU A 25 10.02 0.36 -4.51
C LEU A 25 11.20 -0.55 -4.85
N SER A 26 12.41 -0.06 -4.76
CA SER A 26 13.59 -0.91 -4.83
C SER A 26 13.82 -1.56 -3.46
N THR A 27 14.36 -2.78 -3.42
CA THR A 27 14.72 -3.44 -2.14
C THR A 27 15.75 -2.68 -1.31
N GLY A 28 16.49 -1.74 -1.94
CA GLY A 28 17.44 -0.86 -1.25
C GLY A 28 16.83 0.45 -0.75
N ASP A 29 15.56 0.74 -1.07
CA ASP A 29 14.91 1.97 -0.63
C ASP A 29 14.60 1.95 0.87
N THR A 30 14.64 3.12 1.48
CA THR A 30 14.38 3.28 2.92
C THR A 30 12.89 3.38 3.21
N VAL A 31 12.53 3.18 4.48
CA VAL A 31 11.15 3.43 4.95
C VAL A 31 10.73 4.90 4.73
N GLY A 32 11.68 5.84 4.73
CA GLY A 32 11.42 7.23 4.38
C GLY A 32 10.98 7.40 2.94
N ALA A 33 11.67 6.75 1.99
CA ALA A 33 11.30 6.75 0.58
C ALA A 33 9.92 6.10 0.36
N LEU A 34 9.61 5.02 1.10
CA LEU A 34 8.28 4.41 1.10
C LEU A 34 7.19 5.41 1.54
N LYS A 35 7.41 6.12 2.65
CA LYS A 35 6.47 7.13 3.14
C LYS A 35 6.25 8.27 2.13
N ASP A 36 7.32 8.76 1.51
CA ASP A 36 7.26 9.82 0.51
C ASP A 36 6.46 9.39 -0.72
N ALA A 37 6.71 8.16 -1.19
CA ALA A 37 6.00 7.58 -2.32
C ALA A 37 4.50 7.35 -2.03
N ILE A 38 4.14 6.98 -0.79
CA ILE A 38 2.74 6.88 -0.33
C ILE A 38 2.07 8.26 -0.32
N ALA A 39 2.71 9.27 0.28
CA ALA A 39 2.19 10.63 0.34
C ALA A 39 1.95 11.20 -1.07
N SER A 40 2.90 10.98 -1.98
CA SER A 40 2.82 11.42 -3.38
C SER A 40 1.71 10.72 -4.17
N LYS A 41 1.39 9.47 -3.83
CA LYS A 41 0.31 8.70 -4.50
C LYS A 41 -1.09 9.16 -4.13
N SER A 42 -1.29 9.66 -2.90
CA SER A 42 -2.59 10.17 -2.45
C SER A 42 -2.46 11.57 -1.87
N PRO A 43 -2.17 12.58 -2.71
CA PRO A 43 -1.92 13.94 -2.25
C PRO A 43 -3.14 14.56 -1.56
N VAL A 44 -4.35 14.13 -1.92
CA VAL A 44 -5.59 14.60 -1.28
C VAL A 44 -5.76 14.00 0.12
N ALA A 45 -5.47 12.71 0.31
CA ALA A 45 -5.59 12.07 1.62
C ALA A 45 -4.51 12.54 2.59
N PHE A 46 -3.37 12.99 2.07
CA PHE A 46 -2.20 13.40 2.85
C PHE A 46 -1.82 14.88 2.66
N GLU A 47 -2.75 15.73 2.20
CA GLU A 47 -2.46 17.13 1.81
C GLU A 47 -1.82 17.95 2.95
N HIS A 48 -2.17 17.63 4.19
CA HIS A 48 -1.68 18.30 5.40
C HIS A 48 -0.81 17.38 6.28
N ILE A 49 -0.39 16.24 5.75
CA ILE A 49 0.38 15.24 6.49
C ILE A 49 1.74 15.10 5.81
N ASP A 50 2.79 15.55 6.49
CA ASP A 50 4.15 15.32 6.02
C ASP A 50 4.43 13.81 5.95
N ALA A 51 5.19 13.37 4.93
CA ALA A 51 5.54 11.97 4.77
C ALA A 51 6.16 11.37 6.06
N LYS A 52 6.96 12.14 6.81
CA LYS A 52 7.58 11.69 8.07
C LYS A 52 6.55 11.30 9.14
N ASP A 53 5.40 11.98 9.17
CA ASP A 53 4.33 11.81 10.15
C ASP A 53 3.39 10.64 9.79
N LEU A 54 3.53 10.07 8.59
CA LEU A 54 2.84 8.83 8.24
C LEU A 54 3.28 7.69 9.15
N VAL A 55 2.31 7.05 9.81
CA VAL A 55 2.52 5.81 10.54
C VAL A 55 2.24 4.66 9.60
N LEU A 56 3.24 3.80 9.39
CA LEU A 56 3.11 2.60 8.58
C LEU A 56 3.02 1.39 9.50
N TRP A 57 2.04 0.51 9.25
CA TRP A 57 1.96 -0.80 9.88
C TRP A 57 1.93 -1.87 8.80
N ARG A 58 2.55 -3.01 9.09
CA ARG A 58 2.42 -4.21 8.27
C ARG A 58 1.09 -4.88 8.63
N ALA A 59 0.09 -4.76 7.77
CA ALA A 59 -1.17 -5.48 7.91
C ALA A 59 -1.08 -6.86 7.24
N THR A 60 -1.58 -7.88 7.93
CA THR A 60 -1.87 -9.19 7.33
C THR A 60 -3.38 -9.28 7.19
N ILE A 61 -3.90 -8.90 6.02
CA ILE A 61 -5.33 -8.91 5.75
C ILE A 61 -5.68 -10.28 5.13
N PRO A 62 -6.50 -11.11 5.80
CA PRO A 62 -6.87 -12.41 5.26
C PRO A 62 -7.79 -12.24 4.04
N ALA A 63 -7.45 -12.86 2.92
CA ALA A 63 -8.35 -13.00 1.77
C ALA A 63 -9.35 -14.12 2.09
N ASN A 64 -10.52 -13.80 2.65
CA ASN A 64 -11.25 -14.80 3.46
C ASN A 64 -12.12 -15.84 2.71
N GLU A 65 -12.27 -15.88 1.39
CA GLU A 65 -13.22 -16.68 0.57
C GLU A 65 -14.67 -17.01 1.09
N ASN A 66 -15.10 -16.56 2.27
CA ASN A 66 -16.35 -17.00 2.90
C ASN A 66 -17.25 -15.81 3.19
N ALA A 67 -18.37 -15.82 2.46
CA ALA A 67 -19.42 -14.83 2.43
C ALA A 67 -19.89 -14.35 3.82
N GLY A 68 -19.83 -13.03 4.04
CA GLY A 68 -20.49 -12.35 5.14
C GLY A 68 -19.67 -11.21 5.74
N ASP A 69 -19.68 -10.07 5.06
CA ASP A 69 -19.21 -8.75 5.53
C ASP A 69 -17.69 -8.50 5.59
N GLU A 70 -17.30 -7.45 4.84
CA GLU A 70 -16.08 -6.65 4.89
C GLU A 70 -14.79 -7.17 4.22
N CYS A 71 -14.77 -6.87 2.91
CA CYS A 71 -13.65 -6.34 2.11
C CYS A 71 -12.42 -7.23 1.90
N PHE A 72 -12.53 -7.99 0.83
CA PHE A 72 -11.47 -8.72 0.18
C PHE A 72 -10.56 -7.75 -0.58
N ILE A 73 -9.25 -7.83 -0.35
CA ILE A 73 -8.28 -7.28 -1.29
C ILE A 73 -8.32 -8.17 -2.53
N LYS A 74 -9.03 -7.74 -3.57
CA LYS A 74 -8.89 -8.34 -4.90
C LYS A 74 -7.55 -7.86 -5.43
N LEU A 75 -6.51 -8.67 -5.22
CA LEU A 75 -5.21 -8.49 -5.85
C LEU A 75 -5.43 -8.74 -7.34
N ASP A 76 -5.79 -7.68 -8.08
CA ASP A 76 -5.95 -7.77 -9.52
C ASP A 76 -4.59 -8.20 -10.10
N SER A 77 -4.58 -9.49 -10.44
CA SER A 77 -3.67 -10.21 -11.31
C SER A 77 -2.21 -9.75 -11.30
N LEU A 78 -1.38 -10.48 -10.56
CA LEU A 78 0.00 -10.70 -10.99
C LEU A 78 -0.07 -11.61 -12.23
N ASP A 79 -0.23 -11.01 -13.40
CA ASP A 79 0.07 -11.69 -14.66
C ASP A 79 1.59 -11.95 -14.70
N ASP A 80 1.94 -13.24 -14.76
CA ASP A 80 3.29 -13.79 -15.00
C ASP A 80 3.70 -13.62 -16.47
#